data_AF-A0A8W8NWW7-F1
#
_entry.id   AF-A0A8W8NWW7-F1
#
_cell.length_a   1.000
_cell.length_b   1.000
_cell.length_c   1.000
_cell.angle_alpha   90.00
_cell.angle_beta   90.00
_cell.angle_gamma   90.00
#
_symmetry.space_group_name_H-M   'P 1'
#
loop_
_entity.id
_entity.type
_entity.pdbx_description
1 polymer ?
#
loop_
_entity_poly.entity_id
_entity_poly.type
_entity_poly.pdbx_seq_one_letter_code
_entity_poly.pdbx_strand_id
1 'polypeptide(L)'
;MVGLHREVTVRFQIPGHTNCLVDAGFAHIKKLYIRTDNDSLSDLVRTVEKSSKVNKAVIVNETFQWRDWKSFLADEFCPIYGIRGYHHFRLSALNPGVVFVKEISGDDERPTHYAAAPPLIFPAVLFL
;
A
#
# COMPACT_ATOMS: atom_id res chain seq x y z
N MET A 1 -0.46 -13.35 8.74
CA MET A 1 0.12 -14.08 7.60
C MET A 1 -0.84 -15.19 7.21
N VAL A 2 -1.45 -15.17 6.03
CA VAL A 2 -2.42 -16.19 5.55
C VAL A 2 -1.76 -17.53 5.15
N GLY A 3 -0.59 -17.86 5.72
CA GLY A 3 0.15 -19.08 5.42
C GLY A 3 0.84 -19.16 4.05
N LEU A 4 0.60 -18.22 3.14
CA LEU A 4 1.15 -18.26 1.76
C LEU A 4 2.60 -17.77 1.64
N HIS A 5 3.07 -16.97 2.60
CA HIS A 5 4.42 -16.40 2.58
C HIS A 5 5.17 -16.74 3.87
N ARG A 6 6.42 -17.21 3.73
CA ARG A 6 7.33 -17.43 4.86
C ARG A 6 7.92 -16.13 5.38
N GLU A 7 8.20 -15.20 4.46
CA GLU A 7 8.74 -13.89 4.75
C GLU A 7 8.22 -12.89 3.72
N VAL A 8 7.90 -11.68 4.18
CA VAL A 8 7.55 -10.54 3.33
C VAL A 8 8.43 -9.38 3.76
N THR A 9 9.16 -8.81 2.80
CA THR A 9 9.93 -7.58 3.02
C THR A 9 9.28 -6.44 2.24
N VAL A 10 8.97 -5.36 2.95
CA VAL A 10 8.44 -4.12 2.37
C VAL A 10 9.48 -3.03 2.58
N ARG A 11 9.81 -2.31 1.51
CA ARG A 11 10.75 -1.20 1.54
C ARG A 11 10.07 0.04 1.01
N PHE A 12 10.11 1.11 1.78
CA PHE A 12 9.60 2.42 1.39
C PHE A 12 10.76 3.31 0.96
N GLN A 13 10.48 4.22 0.03
CA GLN A 13 11.44 5.24 -0.35
C GLN A 13 11.62 6.23 0.80
N ILE A 14 12.88 6.62 1.04
CA ILE A 14 13.22 7.66 2.01
C ILE A 14 12.64 8.99 1.51
N PRO A 15 12.00 9.81 2.38
CA PRO A 15 11.55 11.14 2.02
C PRO A 15 12.65 11.96 1.34
N GLY A 16 12.33 12.65 0.25
CA GLY A 16 13.27 13.46 -0.54
C GLY A 16 13.72 12.80 -1.84
N HIS A 17 13.51 11.49 -2.03
CA HIS A 17 13.62 10.86 -3.35
C HIS A 17 12.30 11.02 -4.11
N THR A 18 12.29 11.85 -5.15
CA THR A 18 11.09 12.25 -5.92
C THR A 18 10.76 11.35 -7.12
N ASN A 19 11.48 10.24 -7.30
CA ASN A 19 11.36 9.38 -8.48
C ASN A 19 10.58 8.09 -8.19
N CYS A 20 9.41 8.19 -7.56
CA CYS A 20 8.50 7.04 -7.48
C CYS A 20 7.87 6.82 -8.86
N LEU A 21 7.92 5.59 -9.38
CA LEU A 21 7.32 5.24 -10.67
C LEU A 21 5.80 5.49 -10.70
N VAL A 22 5.13 5.36 -9.55
CA VAL A 22 3.69 5.64 -9.42
C VAL A 22 3.43 7.13 -9.66
N ASP A 23 4.27 8.01 -9.13
CA ASP A 23 4.15 9.46 -9.31
C ASP A 23 4.41 9.90 -10.75
N ALA A 24 5.26 9.17 -11.48
CA ALA A 24 5.51 9.43 -12.90
C ALA A 24 4.22 9.32 -13.72
N GLY A 25 3.35 8.34 -13.41
CA GLY A 25 2.03 8.19 -14.04
C GLY A 25 1.16 9.44 -13.88
N PHE A 26 1.07 9.97 -12.66
CA PHE A 26 0.33 11.21 -12.38
C PHE A 26 0.95 12.44 -13.05
N ALA A 27 2.28 12.51 -13.11
CA ALA A 27 2.96 13.60 -13.81
C ALA A 27 2.62 13.62 -15.31
N HIS A 28 2.53 12.45 -15.95
CA HIS A 28 2.09 12.35 -17.34
C HIS A 28 0.64 12.79 -17.53
N ILE A 29 -0.28 12.37 -16.64
CA ILE A 29 -1.68 12.81 -16.67
C ILE A 29 -1.75 14.34 -16.57
N LYS A 30 -1.09 14.93 -15.58
CA LYS A 30 -1.07 16.38 -15.37
C LYS A 30 -0.55 17.14 -16.59
N LYS A 31 0.54 16.67 -17.21
CA LYS A 31 1.13 17.31 -18.40
C LYS A 31 0.20 17.31 -19.61
N LEU A 32 -0.61 16.27 -19.79
CA LEU A 32 -1.57 16.18 -20.88
C LEU A 32 -2.85 16.98 -20.56
N TYR A 33 -3.36 16.82 -19.34
CA TYR A 33 -4.57 17.49 -18.86
C TYR A 33 -4.54 19.00 -19.05
N ILE A 34 -3.42 19.68 -18.70
CA ILE A 34 -3.31 21.15 -18.86
C ILE A 34 -3.31 21.63 -20.33
N ARG A 35 -3.25 20.71 -21.31
CA ARG A 35 -3.22 21.01 -22.75
C ARG A 35 -4.41 20.40 -23.49
N THR A 36 -5.43 19.95 -22.78
CA THR A 36 -6.58 19.25 -23.37
C THR A 36 -7.84 19.74 -22.69
N ASP A 37 -8.85 20.08 -23.49
CA ASP A 37 -10.18 20.38 -22.96
C ASP A 37 -10.84 19.09 -22.49
N ASN A 38 -11.34 19.09 -21.26
CA ASN A 38 -11.93 17.92 -20.61
C ASN A 38 -13.33 18.28 -20.12
N ASP A 39 -14.26 18.47 -21.05
CA ASP A 39 -15.61 18.94 -20.76
C ASP A 39 -16.57 17.80 -20.34
N SER A 40 -16.15 16.55 -20.51
CA SER A 40 -16.92 15.36 -20.15
C SER A 40 -16.09 14.32 -19.40
N LEU A 41 -16.78 13.39 -18.73
CA LEU A 41 -16.14 12.22 -18.11
C LEU A 41 -15.38 11.38 -19.14
N SER A 42 -15.92 11.25 -20.36
CA SER A 42 -15.26 10.54 -21.46
C SER A 42 -13.96 11.23 -21.89
N ASP A 43 -13.91 12.57 -21.87
CA ASP A 43 -12.70 13.31 -22.20
C ASP A 43 -11.63 13.07 -21.13
N LEU A 44 -12.02 13.09 -19.86
CA LEU A 44 -11.12 12.80 -18.75
C LEU A 44 -10.54 11.38 -18.84
N VAL A 45 -11.39 10.38 -19.12
CA VAL A 45 -10.97 8.99 -19.36
C VAL A 45 -9.95 8.92 -20.49
N ARG A 46 -10.24 9.57 -21.62
CA ARG A 46 -9.35 9.63 -22.78
C ARG A 46 -8.03 10.30 -22.45
N THR A 47 -8.04 11.37 -21.68
CA THR A 47 -6.85 12.09 -21.22
C THR A 47 -5.99 11.19 -20.33
N VAL A 48 -6.59 10.46 -19.38
CA VAL A 48 -5.86 9.52 -18.52
C VAL A 48 -5.22 8.42 -19.35
N GLU A 49 -5.97 7.75 -20.23
CA GLU A 49 -5.44 6.63 -21.02
C GLU A 49 -4.39 7.04 -22.05
N LYS A 50 -4.51 8.25 -22.63
CA LYS A 50 -3.50 8.77 -23.58
C LYS A 50 -2.23 9.29 -22.92
N SER A 51 -2.27 9.60 -21.63
CA SER A 51 -1.14 10.21 -20.94
C SER A 51 0.09 9.30 -20.86
N SER A 52 -0.10 7.97 -20.75
CA SER A 52 0.98 6.97 -20.73
C SER A 52 0.43 5.56 -20.96
N LYS A 53 1.25 4.65 -21.50
CA LYS A 53 0.90 3.23 -21.70
C LYS A 53 0.52 2.50 -20.41
N VAL A 54 1.02 2.96 -19.26
CA VAL A 54 0.77 2.35 -17.95
C VAL A 54 -0.46 2.92 -17.24
N ASN A 55 -1.01 4.04 -17.72
CA ASN A 55 -2.17 4.66 -17.09
C ASN A 55 -3.46 4.04 -17.63
N LYS A 56 -4.35 3.65 -16.71
CA LYS A 56 -5.66 3.09 -17.01
C LYS A 56 -6.72 3.81 -16.20
N ALA A 57 -7.75 4.28 -16.88
CA ALA A 57 -8.91 4.85 -16.23
C ALA A 57 -9.86 3.73 -15.80
N VAL A 58 -10.39 3.84 -14.58
CA VAL A 58 -11.46 2.97 -14.08
C VAL A 58 -12.61 3.86 -13.66
N ILE A 59 -13.75 3.71 -14.33
CA ILE A 59 -14.98 4.41 -13.97
C ILE A 59 -15.65 3.58 -12.88
N VAL A 60 -15.80 4.16 -11.69
CA VAL A 60 -16.57 3.57 -10.60
C VAL A 60 -17.98 4.15 -10.61
N ASN A 61 -18.98 3.30 -10.38
CA ASN A 61 -20.38 3.69 -10.26
C ASN A 61 -20.85 3.60 -8.80
N GLU A 62 -22.12 3.86 -8.56
CA GLU A 62 -22.72 3.81 -7.21
C GLU A 62 -22.72 2.40 -6.59
N THR A 63 -22.55 1.34 -7.40
CA THR A 63 -22.42 -0.03 -6.89
C THR A 63 -21.02 -0.33 -6.34
N PHE A 64 -20.03 0.53 -6.60
CA PHE A 64 -18.69 0.37 -6.08
C PHE A 64 -18.66 0.67 -4.57
N GLN A 65 -18.30 -0.33 -3.78
CA GLN A 65 -18.20 -0.21 -2.34
C GLN A 65 -16.77 0.10 -1.92
N TRP A 66 -16.57 1.28 -1.34
CA TRP A 66 -15.33 1.60 -0.64
C TRP A 66 -15.25 0.75 0.63
N ARG A 67 -14.18 -0.02 0.76
CA ARG A 67 -13.93 -0.81 1.97
C ARG A 67 -13.14 0.01 2.97
N ASP A 68 -13.71 0.20 4.15
CA ASP A 68 -12.98 0.76 5.28
C ASP A 68 -12.12 -0.31 5.94
N TRP A 69 -10.94 -0.54 5.35
CA TRP A 69 -9.96 -1.48 5.88
C TRP A 69 -9.47 -1.08 7.27
N LYS A 70 -9.48 0.21 7.62
CA LYS A 70 -9.00 0.67 8.91
C LYS A 70 -9.91 0.18 10.02
N SER A 71 -11.21 0.41 9.89
CA SER A 71 -12.19 -0.08 10.87
C SER A 71 -12.30 -1.61 10.86
N PHE A 72 -12.25 -2.23 9.67
CA PHE A 72 -12.29 -3.69 9.55
C PHE A 72 -11.12 -4.41 10.26
N LEU A 73 -9.93 -3.79 10.28
CA LEU A 73 -8.71 -4.37 10.86
C LEU A 73 -8.45 -3.91 12.31
N ALA A 74 -9.27 -3.02 12.86
CA ALA A 74 -9.00 -2.36 14.13
C ALA A 74 -8.99 -3.31 15.34
N ASP A 75 -9.82 -4.35 15.30
CA ASP A 75 -9.94 -5.31 16.42
C ASP A 75 -8.74 -6.27 16.47
N GLU A 76 -8.13 -6.56 15.33
CA GLU A 76 -7.05 -7.54 15.19
C GLU A 76 -5.66 -6.89 15.27
N PHE A 77 -5.54 -5.61 14.88
CA PHE A 77 -4.27 -4.95 14.68
C PHE A 77 -4.14 -3.60 15.40
N CYS A 78 -2.97 -3.39 16.00
CA CYS A 78 -2.58 -2.15 16.65
C CYS A 78 -1.75 -1.26 15.71
N PRO A 79 -1.88 0.07 15.82
CA PRO A 79 -1.01 1.00 15.12
C PRO A 79 0.46 0.81 15.51
N ILE A 80 1.35 0.84 14.51
CA ILE A 80 2.79 0.89 14.73
C ILE A 80 3.17 2.35 15.06
N TYR A 81 3.61 2.59 16.28
CA TYR A 81 4.07 3.93 16.68
C TYR A 81 5.31 4.35 15.88
N GLY A 82 5.35 5.60 15.44
CA GLY A 82 6.49 6.12 14.68
C GLY A 82 6.66 5.50 13.27
N ILE A 83 5.66 4.82 12.72
CA ILE A 83 5.77 4.08 11.44
C ILE A 83 6.38 4.87 10.28
N ARG A 84 6.19 6.21 10.26
CA ARG A 84 6.73 7.10 9.24
C ARG A 84 8.25 7.24 9.25
N GLY A 85 8.91 6.94 10.38
CA GLY A 85 10.37 6.96 10.50
C GLY A 85 11.05 5.69 9.98
N TYR A 86 10.30 4.60 9.80
CA TYR A 86 10.84 3.34 9.33
C TYR A 86 10.72 3.21 7.80
N HIS A 87 11.73 2.63 7.18
CA HIS A 87 11.78 2.45 5.71
C HIS A 87 11.94 0.99 5.30
N HIS A 88 12.34 0.13 6.23
CA HIS A 88 12.43 -1.31 6.00
C HIS A 88 11.54 -2.04 6.99
N PHE A 89 10.68 -2.91 6.47
CA PHE A 89 9.77 -3.73 7.24
C PHE A 89 9.95 -5.18 6.81
N ARG A 90 10.10 -6.07 7.77
CA ARG A 90 10.17 -7.51 7.51
C ARG A 90 9.15 -8.22 8.40
N LEU A 91 8.27 -8.99 7.77
CA LEU A 91 7.28 -9.83 8.42
C LEU A 91 7.72 -11.28 8.22
N SER A 92 7.75 -12.05 9.30
CA SER A 92 8.15 -13.46 9.27
C SER A 92 7.02 -14.35 9.77
N ALA A 93 6.80 -15.48 9.09
CA ALA A 93 5.87 -16.50 9.55
C ALA A 93 6.27 -17.13 10.89
N LEU A 94 7.56 -17.03 11.28
CA LEU A 94 8.06 -17.50 12.57
C LEU A 94 7.66 -16.58 13.73
N ASN A 95 7.33 -15.32 13.45
CA ASN A 95 6.99 -14.31 14.46
C ASN A 95 5.70 -13.58 14.04
N PRO A 96 4.55 -14.26 13.99
CA PRO A 96 3.28 -13.62 13.65
C PRO A 96 2.94 -12.51 14.67
N GLY A 97 2.36 -11.42 14.18
CA GLY A 97 2.03 -10.25 15.01
C GLY A 97 3.22 -9.34 15.36
N VAL A 98 4.44 -9.69 14.93
CA VAL A 98 5.65 -8.88 15.05
C VAL A 98 6.15 -8.47 13.67
N VAL A 99 6.48 -7.19 13.53
CA VAL A 99 7.19 -6.66 12.37
C VAL A 99 8.58 -6.21 12.82
N PHE A 100 9.59 -6.57 12.05
CA PHE A 100 10.95 -6.10 12.25
C PHE A 100 11.15 -4.85 11.42
N VAL A 101 11.59 -3.76 12.05
CA VAL A 101 11.71 -2.45 11.42
C VAL A 101 13.14 -1.92 11.46
N LYS A 102 13.50 -1.11 10.45
CA LYS A 102 14.70 -0.27 10.43
C LYS A 102 14.38 1.12 9.91
N GLU A 103 15.07 2.13 10.42
CA GLU A 103 14.98 3.51 9.91
C GLU A 103 15.78 3.62 8.61
N ILE A 104 17.03 3.17 8.62
CA ILE A 104 17.88 3.09 7.42
C ILE A 104 18.43 1.66 7.23
N SER A 105 18.98 1.37 6.03
CA SER A 105 19.39 0.01 5.66
C SER A 105 20.48 -0.60 6.55
N GLY A 106 21.35 0.25 7.10
CA GLY A 106 22.49 -0.13 7.93
C GLY A 106 22.16 -0.41 9.39
N ASP A 107 20.95 -0.09 9.86
CA ASP A 107 20.58 -0.28 11.26
C ASP A 107 20.35 -1.76 11.59
N ASP A 108 20.43 -2.10 12.88
CA ASP A 108 19.91 -3.37 13.38
C ASP A 108 18.37 -3.40 13.35
N GLU A 109 17.82 -4.58 13.11
CA GLU A 109 16.36 -4.76 13.13
C GLU A 109 15.81 -4.63 14.55
N ARG A 110 14.74 -3.85 14.70
CA ARG A 110 14.00 -3.73 15.96
C ARG A 110 12.63 -4.39 15.83
N PRO A 111 12.22 -5.27 16.75
CA PRO A 111 10.89 -5.85 16.74
C PRO A 111 9.85 -4.81 17.20
N THR A 112 8.70 -4.76 16.53
CA THR A 112 7.53 -3.98 16.96
C THR A 112 6.27 -4.81 16.80
N HIS A 113 5.40 -4.78 17.81
CA HIS A 113 4.14 -5.52 17.79
C HIS A 113 3.07 -4.73 17.05
N TYR A 114 2.29 -5.42 16.22
CA TYR A 114 1.15 -4.84 15.51
C TYR A 114 -0.13 -5.67 15.66
N ALA A 115 -0.11 -6.78 16.40
CA ALA A 115 -1.32 -7.54 16.75
C ALA A 115 -1.89 -7.07 18.09
N ALA A 116 -3.22 -6.97 18.19
CA ALA A 116 -3.92 -6.52 19.40
C ALA A 116 -3.97 -7.57 20.52
N ALA A 117 -3.79 -8.85 20.20
CA ALA A 117 -3.74 -9.97 21.13
C ALA A 117 -2.56 -10.92 20.80
N PRO A 118 -2.14 -11.81 21.71
CA PRO A 118 -1.22 -12.90 21.38
C PRO A 118 -1.76 -13.67 20.17
N PRO A 119 -0.90 -14.13 19.25
CA PRO A 119 -1.32 -14.45 17.90
C PRO A 119 -2.40 -15.52 17.92
N LEU A 120 -3.61 -15.13 17.50
CA LEU A 120 -4.59 -16.09 17.02
C LEU A 120 -3.89 -16.86 15.91
N ILE A 121 -3.61 -18.13 16.19
CA ILE A 121 -3.26 -19.10 15.15
C ILE A 121 -4.48 -19.07 14.24
N PHE A 122 -4.41 -18.32 13.14
CA PHE A 122 -5.41 -18.41 12.09
C PHE A 122 -5.42 -19.89 11.70
N PRO A 123 -6.52 -20.63 11.92
CA PRO A 123 -6.57 -22.01 11.48
C PRO A 123 -6.31 -21.97 9.98
N ALA A 124 -5.25 -22.67 9.57
CA ALA A 124 -5.08 -23.01 8.17
C ALA A 124 -6.42 -23.65 7.76
N VAL A 125 -7.00 -23.19 6.65
CA VAL A 125 -8.32 -23.58 6.13
C VAL A 125 -9.48 -22.74 6.66
N LEU A 126 -9.69 -21.57 6.04
CA LEU A 126 -11.01 -21.18 5.57
C LEU A 126 -10.82 -20.07 4.53
N PHE A 127 -10.75 -20.41 3.25
CA PHE A 127 -11.10 -19.61 2.05
C PHE A 127 -10.69 -20.45 0.84
N LEU A 128 -11.47 -21.50 0.58
CA LEU A 128 -11.78 -21.98 -0.76
C LEU A 128 -13.16 -21.44 -1.13
#